data_AF-A0A2I4E5A9-F1
#
_entry.id   AF-A0A2I4E5A9-F1
#
_cell.length_a   1.000
_cell.length_b   1.000
_cell.length_c   1.000
_cell.angle_alpha   90.00
_cell.angle_beta   90.00
_cell.angle_gamma   90.00
#
_symmetry.space_group_name_H-M   'P 1'
#
loop_
_entity.id
_entity.type
_entity.pdbx_description
1 polymer ?
#
loop_
_entity_poly.entity_id
_entity_poly.type
_entity_poly.pdbx_seq_one_letter_code
_entity_poly.pdbx_strand_id
1 'polypeptide(L)'
;MCKFPWQLLFRNSSVNTAAASSSDHSPLVVLISTVEQLATRVEKPFRYEASWAVKEECKKVIEESWNRNKMMSNKLMVARENLKRSREKLSWWSKNSVQPDTKIIHNRFQKLQALQKANKGDLKEEIQATKKEINQLLEEEDTYWRQRAKHKWLLEGDRNTRLFH
;
A
#
# COMPACT_ATOMS: atom_id res chain seq x y z
N MET A 1 -19.15 13.69 -29.68
CA MET A 1 -20.09 12.54 -29.76
C MET A 1 -19.27 11.28 -30.01
N CYS A 2 -18.99 10.47 -28.98
CA CYS A 2 -18.29 9.19 -29.17
C CYS A 2 -19.23 8.18 -29.82
N LYS A 3 -18.76 7.54 -30.89
CA LYS A 3 -19.54 6.72 -31.82
C LYS A 3 -20.01 5.41 -31.15
N PHE A 4 -21.26 5.06 -31.41
CA PHE A 4 -22.01 3.85 -31.01
C PHE A 4 -21.22 2.52 -30.82
N PRO A 5 -20.18 2.20 -31.63
CA PRO A 5 -19.47 0.92 -31.52
C PRO A 5 -18.78 0.68 -30.16
N TRP A 6 -18.26 1.73 -29.52
CA TRP A 6 -17.52 1.59 -28.25
C TRP A 6 -18.45 1.24 -27.07
N GLN A 7 -19.62 1.87 -27.00
CA GLN A 7 -20.63 1.60 -25.96
C GLN A 7 -21.19 0.18 -26.05
N LEU A 8 -21.23 -0.41 -27.25
CA LEU A 8 -21.64 -1.80 -27.46
C LEU A 8 -20.60 -2.81 -26.96
N LEU A 9 -19.31 -2.49 -27.07
CA LEU A 9 -18.20 -3.34 -26.61
C LEU A 9 -18.02 -3.27 -25.08
N PHE A 10 -18.29 -2.11 -24.49
CA PHE A 10 -18.08 -1.86 -23.06
C PHE A 10 -19.38 -1.43 -22.36
N ARG A 11 -20.43 -2.26 -22.46
CA ARG A 11 -21.77 -1.95 -21.94
C ARG A 11 -21.82 -1.60 -20.45
N ASN A 12 -20.85 -2.06 -19.68
CA ASN A 12 -20.73 -1.80 -18.24
C ASN A 12 -19.58 -0.83 -17.89
N SER A 13 -19.20 0.06 -18.82
CA SER A 13 -18.19 1.08 -18.50
C SER A 13 -18.80 2.25 -17.74
N SER A 14 -18.13 2.72 -16.69
CA SER A 14 -18.45 4.00 -16.03
C SER A 14 -17.23 4.92 -16.02
N VAL A 15 -17.47 6.22 -16.09
CA VAL A 15 -16.42 7.24 -16.02
C VAL A 15 -16.61 8.08 -14.77
N ASN A 16 -15.59 8.12 -13.92
CA ASN A 16 -15.59 8.90 -12.69
C ASN A 16 -14.46 9.93 -12.73
N THR A 17 -14.72 11.15 -12.26
CA THR A 17 -13.67 12.14 -12.01
C THR A 17 -13.05 11.88 -10.64
N ALA A 18 -11.75 11.58 -10.61
CA ALA A 18 -10.99 11.46 -9.36
C ALA A 18 -10.42 12.83 -8.96
N ALA A 19 -10.31 13.05 -7.64
CA ALA A 19 -9.79 14.30 -7.11
C ALA A 19 -8.27 14.37 -7.27
N ALA A 20 -7.75 15.49 -7.76
CA ALA A 20 -6.32 15.77 -7.80
C ALA A 20 -5.92 16.76 -6.70
N SER A 21 -4.85 16.43 -5.96
CA SER A 21 -4.31 17.30 -4.91
C SER A 21 -3.34 18.35 -5.45
N SER A 22 -2.56 18.01 -6.48
CA SER A 22 -1.50 18.85 -7.04
C SER A 22 -1.79 19.45 -8.42
N SER A 23 -2.87 19.01 -9.09
CA SER A 23 -3.30 19.54 -10.38
C SER A 23 -4.64 20.27 -10.26
N ASP A 24 -4.82 21.28 -11.11
CA ASP A 24 -6.08 21.93 -11.43
C ASP A 24 -6.96 21.10 -12.38
N HIS A 25 -6.39 20.08 -13.01
CA HIS A 25 -7.12 19.07 -13.77
C HIS A 25 -7.47 17.85 -12.91
N SER A 26 -8.71 17.37 -13.05
CA SER A 26 -9.19 16.14 -12.40
C SER A 26 -9.05 14.95 -13.35
N PRO A 27 -8.32 13.88 -12.98
CA PRO A 27 -8.21 12.69 -13.81
C PRO A 27 -9.56 12.01 -14.04
N LEU A 28 -9.79 11.55 -15.27
CA LEU A 28 -10.92 10.71 -15.64
C LEU A 28 -10.54 9.23 -15.46
N VAL A 29 -11.24 8.56 -14.56
CA VAL A 29 -11.11 7.13 -14.28
C VAL A 29 -12.20 6.39 -15.04
N VAL A 30 -11.82 5.65 -16.06
CA VAL A 30 -12.73 4.78 -16.81
C VAL A 30 -12.68 3.39 -16.21
N LEU A 31 -13.76 2.98 -15.55
CA LEU A 31 -13.95 1.62 -15.06
C LEU A 31 -14.64 0.81 -16.16
N ILE A 32 -13.98 -0.23 -16.65
CA ILE A 32 -14.54 -1.13 -17.65
C ILE A 32 -14.78 -2.47 -16.95
N SER A 33 -16.04 -2.78 -16.66
CA SER A 33 -16.41 -4.09 -16.10
C SER A 33 -16.55 -5.09 -17.25
N THR A 34 -15.46 -5.79 -17.57
CA THR A 34 -15.55 -7.05 -18.30
C THR A 34 -15.99 -8.13 -17.31
N VAL A 35 -16.96 -8.96 -17.67
CA VAL A 35 -17.59 -9.99 -16.81
C VAL A 35 -16.59 -11.01 -16.21
N GLU A 36 -15.30 -10.95 -16.56
CA GLU A 36 -14.24 -11.86 -16.11
C GLU A 36 -13.18 -11.21 -15.20
N GLN A 37 -13.59 -10.41 -14.21
CA GLN A 37 -12.70 -10.05 -13.10
C GLN A 37 -13.28 -10.47 -11.75
N LEU A 38 -13.61 -11.75 -11.62
CA LEU A 38 -13.43 -12.42 -10.34
C LEU A 38 -11.92 -12.54 -10.13
N ALA A 39 -11.29 -11.45 -9.67
CA ALA A 39 -9.93 -11.48 -9.21
C ALA A 39 -9.88 -12.50 -8.07
N THR A 40 -9.46 -13.73 -8.38
CA THR A 40 -9.07 -14.69 -7.36
C THR A 40 -8.01 -13.99 -6.54
N ARG A 41 -8.34 -13.65 -5.29
CA ARG A 41 -7.43 -12.98 -4.37
C ARG A 41 -6.32 -13.99 -4.06
N VAL A 42 -5.29 -14.03 -4.91
CA VAL A 42 -4.15 -14.90 -4.69
C VAL A 42 -3.49 -14.43 -3.41
N GLU A 43 -3.46 -15.30 -2.40
CA GLU A 43 -2.73 -15.02 -1.17
C GLU A 43 -1.26 -14.80 -1.53
N LYS A 44 -0.77 -13.58 -1.30
CA LYS A 44 0.65 -13.29 -1.50
C LYS A 44 1.44 -14.04 -0.42
N PRO A 45 2.48 -14.80 -0.79
CA PRO A 45 3.32 -15.45 0.20
C PRO A 45 3.98 -14.40 1.09
N PHE A 46 4.15 -14.74 2.37
CA PHE A 46 4.90 -13.89 3.29
C PHE A 46 6.37 -13.83 2.84
N ARG A 47 6.93 -12.62 2.81
CA ARG A 47 8.35 -12.39 2.54
C ARG A 47 8.91 -11.52 3.65
N TYR A 48 9.98 -12.00 4.27
CA TYR A 48 10.77 -11.19 5.18
C TYR A 48 11.57 -10.17 4.37
N GLU A 49 11.63 -8.94 4.83
CA GLU A 49 12.45 -7.90 4.18
C GLU A 49 13.67 -7.58 5.03
N ALA A 50 14.85 -7.63 4.43
CA ALA A 50 16.12 -7.42 5.14
C ALA A 50 16.18 -6.10 5.90
N SER A 51 15.53 -5.05 5.40
CA SER A 51 15.40 -3.74 6.07
C SER A 51 14.75 -3.82 7.45
N TRP A 52 13.95 -4.87 7.74
CA TRP A 52 13.33 -5.03 9.04
C TRP A 52 14.36 -5.36 10.13
N ALA A 53 15.47 -6.01 9.79
CA ALA A 53 16.50 -6.42 10.76
C ALA A 53 17.13 -5.24 11.51
N VAL A 54 17.16 -4.05 10.90
CA VAL A 54 17.72 -2.83 11.49
C VAL A 54 16.73 -2.16 12.45
N LYS A 55 15.44 -2.49 12.38
CA LYS A 55 14.42 -1.91 13.24
C LYS A 55 14.37 -2.65 14.57
N GLU A 56 14.56 -1.93 15.67
CA GLU A 56 14.48 -2.49 17.04
C GLU A 56 13.13 -3.18 17.31
N GLU A 57 12.05 -2.65 16.74
CA GLU A 57 10.71 -3.25 16.81
C GLU A 57 10.65 -4.64 16.19
N CYS A 58 11.38 -4.89 15.10
CA CYS A 58 11.45 -6.21 14.48
C CYS A 58 12.07 -7.22 15.43
N LYS A 59 13.18 -6.83 16.08
CA LYS A 59 13.87 -7.64 17.07
C LYS A 59 12.95 -7.98 18.24
N LYS A 60 12.25 -6.98 18.80
CA LYS A 60 11.26 -7.17 19.87
C LYS A 60 10.16 -8.15 19.47
N VAL A 61 9.59 -8.00 18.27
CA VAL A 61 8.54 -8.90 17.76
C VAL A 61 9.03 -10.35 17.69
N ILE A 62 10.26 -10.57 17.23
CA ILE A 62 10.87 -11.91 17.17
C ILE A 62 11.13 -12.45 18.58
N GLU A 63 11.75 -11.68 19.46
CA GLU A 63 12.04 -12.09 20.84
C GLU A 63 10.78 -12.49 21.61
N GLU A 64 9.72 -11.69 21.52
CA GLU A 64 8.43 -12.03 22.11
C GLU A 64 7.82 -13.31 21.55
N SER A 65 8.04 -13.58 20.26
CA SER A 65 7.52 -14.79 19.61
C SER A 65 8.26 -16.04 20.10
N TRP A 66 9.56 -15.91 20.36
CA TRP A 66 10.44 -17.00 20.76
C TRP A 66 10.41 -17.30 22.27
N ASN A 67 10.08 -16.31 23.11
CA ASN A 67 10.07 -16.48 24.56
C ASN A 67 8.87 -17.29 25.11
N ARG A 68 7.87 -17.65 24.30
CA ARG A 68 6.63 -18.30 24.76
C ARG A 68 6.66 -19.83 24.85
N ASN A 69 7.54 -20.54 24.14
CA ASN A 69 7.51 -22.00 24.02
C ASN A 69 8.72 -22.71 24.67
N LYS A 70 8.94 -22.48 25.97
CA LYS A 70 10.04 -23.14 26.70
C LYS A 70 9.72 -24.58 27.16
N MET A 71 8.48 -25.06 26.97
CA MET A 71 7.96 -26.27 27.63
C MET A 71 7.80 -27.52 26.75
N MET A 72 8.13 -27.51 25.46
CA MET A 72 8.02 -28.74 24.64
C MET A 72 9.34 -29.51 24.56
N SER A 73 9.27 -30.83 24.69
CA SER A 73 10.41 -31.75 24.62
C SER A 73 11.10 -31.77 23.24
N ASN A 74 10.32 -31.64 22.16
CA ASN A 74 10.86 -31.68 20.80
C ASN A 74 11.28 -30.29 20.31
N LYS A 75 12.61 -30.06 20.28
CA LYS A 75 13.22 -28.79 19.84
C LYS A 75 12.85 -28.39 18.41
N LEU A 76 12.70 -29.34 17.49
CA LEU A 76 12.31 -29.04 16.09
C LEU A 76 10.86 -28.54 16.02
N MET A 77 9.98 -29.12 16.82
CA MET A 77 8.58 -28.69 16.90
C MET A 77 8.46 -27.30 17.53
N VAL A 78 9.27 -26.99 18.55
CA VAL A 78 9.40 -25.64 19.13
C VAL A 78 9.84 -24.63 18.07
N ALA A 79 10.90 -24.94 17.32
CA ALA A 79 11.41 -24.06 16.28
C ALA A 79 10.37 -23.79 15.19
N ARG A 80 9.66 -24.83 14.72
CA ARG A 80 8.60 -24.69 13.70
C ARG A 80 7.47 -23.77 14.18
N GLU A 81 7.01 -23.97 15.41
CA GLU A 81 5.93 -23.16 15.98
C GLU A 81 6.36 -21.71 16.23
N ASN A 82 7.60 -21.50 16.70
CA ASN A 82 8.16 -20.16 16.89
C ASN A 82 8.30 -19.41 15.56
N LEU A 83 8.74 -20.10 14.49
CA LEU A 83 8.82 -19.51 13.14
C LEU A 83 7.44 -19.16 12.59
N LYS A 84 6.43 -20.03 12.78
CA LYS A 84 5.05 -19.76 12.37
C LYS A 84 4.51 -18.50 13.07
N ARG A 85 4.67 -18.40 14.38
CA ARG A 85 4.24 -17.23 15.17
C ARG A 85 5.00 -15.96 14.79
N SER A 86 6.31 -16.07 14.62
CA SER A 86 7.15 -14.93 14.19
C SER A 86 6.68 -14.41 12.84
N ARG A 87 6.38 -15.30 11.89
CA ARG A 87 5.80 -14.95 10.59
C ARG A 87 4.47 -14.20 10.75
N GLU A 88 3.53 -14.71 11.54
CA GLU A 88 2.23 -14.10 11.75
C GLU A 88 2.34 -12.70 12.37
N LYS A 89 3.15 -12.57 13.44
CA LYS A 89 3.39 -11.30 14.11
C LYS A 89 4.15 -10.30 13.22
N LEU A 90 5.18 -10.72 12.50
CA LEU A 90 5.90 -9.85 11.55
C LEU A 90 5.01 -9.43 10.37
N SER A 91 4.14 -10.31 9.88
CA SER A 91 3.14 -9.97 8.87
C SER A 91 2.15 -8.93 9.37
N TRP A 92 1.76 -9.00 10.65
CA TRP A 92 0.89 -8.00 11.25
C TRP A 92 1.64 -6.67 11.49
N TRP A 93 2.81 -6.69 12.12
CA TRP A 93 3.62 -5.51 12.39
C TRP A 93 4.01 -4.76 11.12
N SER A 94 4.44 -5.47 10.08
CA SER A 94 4.81 -4.85 8.80
C SER A 94 3.66 -4.12 8.11
N LYS A 95 2.40 -4.56 8.32
CA LYS A 95 1.21 -3.91 7.77
C LYS A 95 0.72 -2.73 8.61
N ASN A 96 0.95 -2.74 9.92
CA ASN A 96 0.36 -1.74 10.84
C ASN A 96 1.35 -0.69 11.34
N SER A 97 2.66 -0.98 11.32
CA SER A 97 3.67 -0.11 11.94
C SER A 97 4.78 0.31 10.98
N VAL A 98 4.95 -0.39 9.85
CA VAL A 98 6.08 -0.16 8.94
C VAL A 98 5.66 0.53 7.65
N GLN A 99 4.45 0.30 7.15
CA GLN A 99 3.97 0.94 5.92
C GLN A 99 3.21 2.23 6.24
N PRO A 100 3.41 3.31 5.46
CA PRO A 100 2.52 4.46 5.47
C PRO A 100 1.08 3.99 5.34
N ASP A 101 0.18 4.53 6.16
CA ASP A 101 -1.21 4.09 6.15
C ASP A 101 -1.91 4.62 4.90
N THR A 102 -1.84 3.81 3.83
CA THR A 102 -2.54 4.04 2.56
C THR A 102 -4.04 4.28 2.74
N LYS A 103 -4.66 3.81 3.84
CA LYS A 103 -6.06 4.10 4.14
C LYS A 103 -6.27 5.56 4.54
N ILE A 104 -5.33 6.17 5.26
CA ILE A 104 -5.42 7.59 5.62
C ILE A 104 -5.39 8.43 4.34
N ILE A 105 -4.42 8.17 3.46
CA ILE A 105 -4.31 8.86 2.16
C ILE A 105 -5.61 8.69 1.36
N HIS A 106 -6.12 7.45 1.25
CA HIS A 106 -7.37 7.16 0.56
C HIS A 106 -8.57 7.91 1.15
N ASN A 107 -8.72 7.90 2.48
CA ASN A 107 -9.80 8.60 3.18
C ASN A 107 -9.72 10.12 2.96
N ARG A 108 -8.51 10.69 2.93
CA ARG A 108 -8.32 12.12 2.62
C ARG A 108 -8.70 12.44 1.18
N PHE A 109 -8.37 11.58 0.22
CA PHE A 109 -8.85 11.74 -1.16
C PHE A 109 -10.37 11.64 -1.28
N GLN A 110 -11.02 10.73 -0.56
CA GLN A 110 -12.49 10.67 -0.51
C GLN A 110 -13.09 11.95 0.09
N LYS A 111 -12.51 12.47 1.18
CA LYS A 111 -12.92 13.75 1.76
C LYS A 111 -12.77 14.88 0.76
N LEU A 112 -11.63 14.96 0.06
CA LEU A 112 -11.38 15.97 -0.96
C LEU A 112 -12.42 15.90 -2.09
N GLN A 113 -12.75 14.70 -2.56
CA GLN A 113 -13.77 14.50 -3.60
C GLN A 113 -15.16 14.95 -3.12
N ALA A 114 -15.53 14.67 -1.88
CA ALA A 114 -16.79 15.11 -1.30
C ALA A 114 -16.86 16.64 -1.18
N LEU A 115 -15.79 17.28 -0.69
CA LEU A 115 -15.68 18.73 -0.59
C LEU A 115 -15.77 19.40 -1.97
N GLN A 116 -15.08 18.86 -2.99
CA GLN A 116 -15.13 19.39 -4.35
C GLN A 116 -16.53 19.30 -4.97
N LYS A 117 -17.28 18.22 -4.69
CA LYS A 117 -18.68 18.08 -5.15
C LYS A 117 -19.64 19.01 -4.42
N ALA A 118 -19.42 19.25 -3.12
CA ALA A 118 -20.28 20.11 -2.30
C ALA A 118 -19.96 21.62 -2.45
N ASN A 119 -18.82 21.96 -3.06
CA ASN A 119 -18.34 23.33 -3.13
C ASN A 119 -19.24 24.23 -3.97
N LYS A 120 -19.91 25.19 -3.31
CA LYS A 120 -20.68 26.26 -3.94
C LYS A 120 -19.94 27.61 -3.96
N GLY A 121 -18.69 27.66 -3.49
CA GLY A 121 -17.88 28.87 -3.40
C GLY A 121 -17.13 29.00 -2.07
N ASP A 122 -17.72 28.48 -0.99
CA ASP A 122 -17.30 28.77 0.39
C ASP A 122 -16.31 27.75 0.97
N LEU A 123 -16.08 26.61 0.29
CA LEU A 123 -15.23 25.53 0.80
C LEU A 123 -13.78 25.60 0.31
N LYS A 124 -13.35 26.72 -0.27
CA LYS A 124 -12.02 26.86 -0.88
C LYS A 124 -10.89 26.63 0.11
N GLU A 125 -10.99 27.19 1.32
CA GLU A 125 -9.97 27.04 2.36
C GLU A 125 -9.86 25.60 2.85
N GLU A 126 -11.00 24.93 3.10
CA GLU A 126 -11.00 23.53 3.54
C GLU A 126 -10.47 22.57 2.46
N ILE A 127 -10.78 22.85 1.19
CA ILE A 127 -10.22 22.12 0.05
C ILE A 127 -8.70 22.29 -0.01
N GLN A 128 -8.18 23.51 0.13
CA GLN A 128 -6.74 23.75 0.12
C GLN A 128 -6.04 23.09 1.31
N ALA A 129 -6.61 23.17 2.51
CA ALA A 129 -6.08 22.50 3.69
C ALA A 129 -6.02 20.97 3.49
N THR A 130 -7.08 20.37 2.97
CA THR A 130 -7.14 18.94 2.67
C THR A 130 -6.13 18.54 1.59
N LYS A 131 -5.96 19.35 0.54
CA LYS A 131 -4.93 19.13 -0.50
C LYS A 131 -3.51 19.16 0.09
N LYS A 132 -3.23 20.10 0.99
CA LYS A 132 -1.93 20.23 1.65
C LYS A 132 -1.63 19.00 2.52
N GLU A 133 -2.62 18.53 3.29
CA GLU A 133 -2.48 17.33 4.11
C GLU A 133 -2.21 16.09 3.25
N ILE A 134 -2.94 15.92 2.13
CA ILE A 134 -2.69 14.82 1.18
C ILE A 134 -1.27 14.87 0.64
N ASN A 135 -0.79 16.04 0.23
CA ASN A 135 0.55 16.17 -0.33
C ASN A 135 1.65 15.85 0.69
N GLN A 136 1.47 16.25 1.96
CA GLN A 136 2.41 15.90 3.03
C GLN A 136 2.47 14.39 3.25
N LEU A 137 1.31 13.71 3.34
CA LEU A 137 1.26 12.26 3.49
C LEU A 137 1.90 11.52 2.30
N LEU A 138 1.71 12.02 1.08
CA LEU A 138 2.34 11.46 -0.12
C LEU A 138 3.87 11.66 -0.11
N GLU A 139 4.36 12.80 0.39
CA GLU A 139 5.79 13.07 0.49
C GLU A 139 6.47 12.18 1.54
N GLU A 140 5.81 11.94 2.67
CA GLU A 140 6.24 10.98 3.69
C GLU A 140 6.29 9.56 3.12
N GLU A 141 5.25 9.15 2.38
CA GLU A 141 5.19 7.85 1.72
C GLU A 141 6.31 7.69 0.67
N ASP A 142 6.52 8.70 -0.19
CA ASP A 142 7.55 8.66 -1.21
C ASP A 142 8.96 8.62 -0.58
N THR A 143 9.18 9.39 0.49
CA THR A 143 10.44 9.32 1.26
C THR A 143 10.67 7.93 1.83
N TYR A 144 9.63 7.32 2.41
CA TYR A 144 9.67 5.96 2.92
C TYR A 144 10.04 4.95 1.83
N TRP A 145 9.39 5.02 0.66
CA TRP A 145 9.68 4.12 -0.46
C TRP A 145 11.06 4.36 -1.07
N ARG A 146 11.51 5.62 -1.20
CA ARG A 146 12.86 5.96 -1.66
C ARG A 146 13.93 5.40 -0.76
N GLN A 147 13.78 5.53 0.56
CA GLN A 147 14.72 4.95 1.53
C GLN A 147 14.78 3.42 1.41
N ARG A 148 13.61 2.77 1.26
CA ARG A 148 13.52 1.31 1.10
C ARG A 148 14.15 0.82 -0.20
N ALA A 149 13.89 1.52 -1.31
CA ALA A 149 14.47 1.22 -2.61
C ALA A 149 15.99 1.38 -2.60
N LYS A 150 16.51 2.47 -2.01
CA LYS A 150 17.96 2.68 -1.86
C LYS A 150 18.63 1.63 -0.97
N HIS A 151 18.02 1.32 0.18
CA HIS A 151 18.52 0.26 1.06
C HIS A 151 18.56 -1.10 0.35
N LYS A 152 17.53 -1.41 -0.46
CA LYS A 152 17.51 -2.60 -1.31
C LYS A 152 18.65 -2.59 -2.33
N TRP A 153 18.86 -1.48 -3.02
CA TRP A 153 19.98 -1.31 -3.96
C TRP A 153 21.35 -1.48 -3.28
N LEU A 154 21.54 -0.91 -2.09
CA LEU A 154 22.79 -1.05 -1.32
C LEU A 154 23.04 -2.49 -0.86
N LEU A 155 21.99 -3.25 -0.50
CA LEU A 155 22.12 -4.65 -0.09
C LEU A 155 22.31 -5.61 -1.27
N GLU A 156 21.61 -5.37 -2.37
CA GLU A 156 21.61 -6.27 -3.53
C GLU A 156 22.77 -5.98 -4.49
N GLY A 157 23.32 -4.75 -4.47
CA GLY A 157 24.38 -4.31 -5.38
C GLY A 157 23.97 -4.43 -6.87
N ASP A 158 24.94 -4.33 -7.77
CA ASP A 158 24.76 -4.52 -9.22
C ASP A 158 24.62 -6.01 -9.60
N ARG A 159 23.87 -6.80 -8.82
CA ARG A 159 23.57 -8.21 -9.11
C ARG A 159 22.38 -8.37 -10.04
N ASN A 160 21.94 -7.29 -10.68
CA ASN A 160 20.85 -7.29 -11.66
C ASN A 160 21.37 -7.46 -13.10
N THR A 161 22.38 -8.32 -13.30
CA THR A 161 22.97 -8.61 -14.62
C THR A 161 22.07 -9.41 -15.55
N ARG A 162 20.82 -9.71 -15.15
CA ARG A 162 19.89 -10.51 -15.96
C ARG A 162 18.88 -9.68 -16.77
N LEU A 163 18.82 -8.36 -16.56
CA LEU A 163 17.99 -7.43 -17.34
C LEU A 163 18.74 -6.74 -18.47
N PHE A 164 20.07 -6.93 -18.57
CA PHE A 164 20.90 -6.41 -19.64
C PHE A 164 21.58 -7.56 -20.38
N HIS A 165 20.78 -8.34 -21.10
CA HIS A 165 21.25 -9.21 -22.20
C HIS A 165 20.17 -9.26 -23.28
#